data_AF-A0A3F3PYA9-F1
#
_entry.id   AF-A0A3F3PYA9-F1
#
_cell.length_a   1.000
_cell.length_b   1.000
_cell.length_c   1.000
_cell.angle_alpha   90.00
_cell.angle_beta   90.00
_cell.angle_gamma   90.00
#
_symmetry.space_group_name_H-M   'P 1'
#
loop_
_entity.id
_entity.type
_entity.pdbx_description
1 polymer ?
#
loop_
_entity_poly.entity_id
_entity_poly.type
_entity_poly.pdbx_seq_one_letter_code
_entity_poly.pdbx_strand_id
1 'polypeptide(L)'
;MAWELKEPDEYQSSYLFKWGSKIAKLLDHVKVPYVAWGDLMNSHMIRDSDTNWGCLSWYGHLGFVVSDDRFDAAIRALRIAGLSEDSCYPEYCHWANGPESCRLPYPWPAHHFHHYVDDVKWVRGKQIKCYPVGLYRKSQWLWLLPDLPLDFPEPNDPNFMLSTDRRLPDWDVEGFGNSFHPIKLLTPVRWIESLICQTIRDLSLEGNRGRARHIPVEEFHQRLARQLPPELFHLDLLQQPFRTIYKLSTVGDFGMYPLLWLCLDRIWEEWQEAGSMPDPVLPFNDKTKKRRIEEYRSQHGFSRNKVSEMLRNGI
;
A
#
# COMPACT_ATOMS: atom_id res chain seq x y z
N MET A 1 -25.19 22.14 -0.87
CA MET A 1 -24.06 22.48 -1.76
C MET A 1 -23.58 21.19 -2.39
N ALA A 2 -23.67 21.06 -3.72
CA ALA A 2 -23.21 19.89 -4.46
C ALA A 2 -21.69 19.98 -4.65
N TRP A 3 -20.95 18.91 -4.29
CA TRP A 3 -19.50 18.81 -4.49
C TRP A 3 -19.24 18.17 -5.86
N GLU A 4 -18.95 18.97 -6.89
CA GLU A 4 -18.57 18.45 -8.21
C GLU A 4 -17.05 18.37 -8.36
N LEU A 5 -16.54 17.19 -8.69
CA LEU A 5 -15.13 16.93 -8.99
C LEU A 5 -14.87 17.23 -10.48
N LYS A 6 -14.33 18.41 -10.82
CA LYS A 6 -13.99 18.77 -12.22
C LYS A 6 -12.64 18.19 -12.69
N GLU A 7 -12.47 17.93 -13.99
CA GLU A 7 -11.32 17.21 -14.56
C GLU A 7 -9.97 17.97 -14.62
N PRO A 8 -8.82 17.29 -14.81
CA PRO A 8 -7.52 17.89 -15.13
C PRO A 8 -7.11 17.80 -16.60
N ASP A 9 -6.39 18.84 -17.06
CA ASP A 9 -5.44 18.77 -18.18
C ASP A 9 -4.17 17.96 -17.80
N GLU A 10 -3.56 17.34 -18.79
CA GLU A 10 -2.62 16.20 -18.73
C GLU A 10 -1.34 16.36 -17.87
N TYR A 11 -1.12 15.42 -16.93
CA TYR A 11 0.19 14.82 -16.57
C TYR A 11 -0.08 13.52 -15.76
N GLN A 12 0.63 12.41 -16.01
CA GLN A 12 0.29 11.11 -15.40
C GLN A 12 0.47 11.08 -13.87
N SER A 13 1.50 11.74 -13.34
CA SER A 13 1.75 11.84 -11.88
C SER A 13 0.88 12.92 -11.22
N SER A 14 0.69 14.08 -11.87
CA SER A 14 -0.16 15.17 -11.33
C SER A 14 -1.62 14.74 -11.20
N TYR A 15 -2.08 13.81 -12.05
CA TYR A 15 -3.43 13.22 -11.94
C TYR A 15 -3.64 12.56 -10.57
N LEU A 16 -2.72 11.67 -10.14
CA LEU A 16 -2.84 10.93 -8.88
C LEU A 16 -2.91 11.89 -7.69
N PHE A 17 -2.01 12.88 -7.65
CA PHE A 17 -1.99 13.85 -6.56
C PHE A 17 -3.21 14.77 -6.59
N LYS A 18 -3.60 15.29 -7.76
CA LYS A 18 -4.76 16.18 -7.90
C LYS A 18 -6.06 15.46 -7.53
N TRP A 19 -6.29 14.25 -8.02
CA TRP A 19 -7.50 13.50 -7.70
C TRP A 19 -7.48 12.93 -6.29
N GLY A 20 -6.35 12.37 -5.86
CA GLY A 20 -6.14 11.94 -4.48
C GLY A 20 -6.44 13.07 -3.49
N SER A 21 -5.98 14.29 -3.77
CA SER A 21 -6.21 15.46 -2.92
C SER A 21 -7.69 15.88 -2.82
N LYS A 22 -8.47 15.72 -3.91
CA LYS A 22 -9.89 16.05 -3.90
C LYS A 22 -10.70 15.05 -3.06
N ILE A 23 -10.36 13.77 -3.17
CA ILE A 23 -10.97 12.73 -2.35
C ILE A 23 -10.58 12.91 -0.89
N ALA A 24 -9.30 13.18 -0.61
CA ALA A 24 -8.80 13.55 0.71
C ALA A 24 -9.60 14.72 1.32
N LYS A 25 -9.77 15.81 0.56
CA LYS A 25 -10.56 16.98 0.98
C LYS A 25 -12.01 16.63 1.31
N LEU A 26 -12.64 15.77 0.50
CA LEU A 26 -13.99 15.29 0.75
C LEU A 26 -14.05 14.48 2.06
N LEU A 27 -13.14 13.52 2.25
CA LEU A 27 -13.09 12.69 3.46
C LEU A 27 -12.84 13.52 4.72
N ASP A 28 -11.98 14.53 4.65
CA ASP A 28 -11.76 15.51 5.73
C ASP A 28 -13.03 16.30 6.04
N HIS A 29 -13.72 16.78 4.99
CA HIS A 29 -14.95 17.55 5.14
C HIS A 29 -16.06 16.74 5.84
N VAL A 30 -16.20 15.46 5.47
CA VAL A 30 -17.18 14.56 6.09
C VAL A 30 -16.67 13.85 7.36
N LYS A 31 -15.49 14.24 7.86
CA LYS A 31 -14.89 13.74 9.10
C LYS A 31 -14.70 12.21 9.12
N VAL A 32 -14.16 11.69 8.02
CA VAL A 32 -13.74 10.29 7.89
C VAL A 32 -12.21 10.20 8.05
N PRO A 33 -11.68 9.50 9.07
CA PRO A 33 -10.25 9.24 9.20
C PRO A 33 -9.74 8.34 8.08
N TYR A 34 -8.65 8.74 7.44
CA TYR A 34 -8.04 8.00 6.34
C TYR A 34 -6.53 8.19 6.26
N VAL A 35 -5.87 7.32 5.51
CA VAL A 35 -4.53 7.54 4.95
C VAL A 35 -4.47 7.05 3.52
N ALA A 36 -3.60 7.63 2.70
CA ALA A 36 -3.33 7.15 1.35
C ALA A 36 -2.79 5.71 1.37
N TRP A 37 -3.08 4.96 0.30
CA TRP A 37 -2.66 3.57 0.14
C TRP A 37 -2.47 3.20 -1.34
N GLY A 38 -1.83 2.06 -1.60
CA GLY A 38 -1.60 1.56 -2.97
C GLY A 38 -0.79 2.55 -3.82
N ASP A 39 -1.16 2.73 -5.09
CA ASP A 39 -0.40 3.55 -6.04
C ASP A 39 -0.33 5.02 -5.60
N LEU A 40 -1.38 5.54 -4.93
CA LEU A 40 -1.37 6.90 -4.37
C LEU A 40 -0.31 7.08 -3.28
N MET A 41 -0.06 6.04 -2.47
CA MET A 41 1.00 6.09 -1.46
C MET A 41 2.37 5.87 -2.10
N ASN A 42 2.45 4.91 -3.03
CA ASN A 42 3.69 4.58 -3.73
C ASN A 42 4.23 5.76 -4.53
N SER A 43 3.36 6.60 -5.12
CA SER A 43 3.78 7.80 -5.86
C SER A 43 4.52 8.81 -4.98
N HIS A 44 4.23 8.85 -3.68
CA HIS A 44 4.99 9.65 -2.70
C HIS A 44 6.28 8.96 -2.22
N MET A 45 6.30 7.63 -2.17
CA MET A 45 7.37 6.87 -1.50
C MET A 45 8.42 6.28 -2.45
N ILE A 46 8.15 6.14 -3.73
CA ILE A 46 9.06 5.46 -4.66
C ILE A 46 9.61 6.42 -5.72
N ARG A 47 8.90 7.54 -5.97
CA ARG A 47 9.17 8.53 -7.01
C ARG A 47 9.31 7.88 -8.39
N ASP A 48 8.19 7.80 -9.09
CA ASP A 48 8.15 7.33 -10.47
C ASP A 48 7.19 8.18 -11.31
N SER A 49 7.73 9.11 -12.11
CA SER A 49 6.97 9.74 -13.20
C SER A 49 7.27 9.10 -14.56
N ASP A 50 8.36 8.35 -14.71
CA ASP A 50 8.97 8.06 -16.02
C ASP A 50 9.22 6.56 -16.31
N THR A 51 9.24 5.69 -15.31
CA THR A 51 9.37 4.22 -15.45
C THR A 51 8.07 3.50 -15.12
N ASN A 52 7.02 3.84 -15.86
CA ASN A 52 5.76 3.08 -15.97
C ASN A 52 5.95 1.66 -16.60
N TRP A 53 7.16 1.10 -16.56
CA TRP A 53 7.58 -0.09 -17.31
C TRP A 53 7.95 -1.30 -16.44
N GLY A 54 8.01 -1.15 -15.11
CA GLY A 54 8.67 -2.11 -14.22
C GLY A 54 7.80 -2.75 -13.15
N CYS A 55 6.57 -3.14 -13.48
CA CYS A 55 5.55 -3.75 -12.60
C CYS A 55 4.65 -2.75 -11.85
N LEU A 56 3.34 -2.92 -12.03
CA LEU A 56 2.23 -2.44 -11.17
C LEU A 56 1.49 -1.12 -11.51
N SER A 57 1.97 -0.23 -12.37
CA SER A 57 1.47 1.17 -12.43
C SER A 57 0.58 1.59 -13.62
N TRP A 58 0.10 0.69 -14.48
CA TRP A 58 -0.66 1.09 -15.68
C TRP A 58 -2.02 1.74 -15.40
N TYR A 59 -2.56 1.61 -14.18
CA TYR A 59 -3.97 1.89 -13.89
C TYR A 59 -4.22 3.03 -12.91
N GLY A 60 -3.17 3.57 -12.28
CA GLY A 60 -3.28 4.73 -11.40
C GLY A 60 -4.35 4.58 -10.32
N HIS A 61 -4.35 3.47 -9.58
CA HIS A 61 -5.38 3.20 -8.58
C HIS A 61 -5.23 4.15 -7.38
N LEU A 62 -6.27 4.92 -7.09
CA LEU A 62 -6.30 5.73 -5.88
C LEU A 62 -6.74 4.85 -4.70
N GLY A 63 -5.86 4.62 -3.74
CA GLY A 63 -6.17 3.83 -2.55
C GLY A 63 -6.28 4.67 -1.29
N PHE A 64 -7.26 4.36 -0.44
CA PHE A 64 -7.41 4.95 0.90
C PHE A 64 -7.71 3.86 1.92
N VAL A 65 -6.88 3.75 2.96
CA VAL A 65 -7.27 2.99 4.16
C VAL A 65 -8.13 3.87 5.04
N VAL A 66 -9.28 3.35 5.47
CA VAL A 66 -10.29 4.06 6.25
C VAL A 66 -10.57 3.29 7.54
N SER A 67 -10.85 4.02 8.61
CA SER A 67 -11.25 3.42 9.89
C SER A 67 -12.54 2.60 9.73
N ASP A 68 -12.57 1.40 10.30
CA ASP A 68 -13.67 0.44 10.11
C ASP A 68 -15.04 0.99 10.52
N ASP A 69 -15.10 1.76 11.60
CA ASP A 69 -16.30 2.42 12.15
C ASP A 69 -16.83 3.56 11.26
N ARG A 70 -15.99 4.11 10.37
CA ARG A 70 -16.34 5.16 9.42
C ARG A 70 -16.40 4.69 7.97
N PHE A 71 -16.20 3.39 7.72
CA PHE A 71 -16.12 2.84 6.38
C PHE A 71 -17.39 3.12 5.55
N ASP A 72 -18.58 2.90 6.12
CA ASP A 72 -19.85 3.17 5.44
C ASP A 72 -20.08 4.67 5.19
N ALA A 73 -19.54 5.54 6.06
CA ALA A 73 -19.60 6.98 5.85
C ALA A 73 -18.73 7.40 4.66
N ALA A 74 -17.55 6.79 4.49
CA ALA A 74 -16.70 7.00 3.32
C ALA A 74 -17.38 6.57 2.03
N ILE A 75 -18.00 5.39 2.01
CA ILE A 75 -18.78 4.88 0.87
C ILE A 75 -19.88 5.87 0.50
N ARG A 76 -20.69 6.31 1.48
CA ARG A 76 -21.78 7.28 1.23
C ARG A 76 -21.24 8.60 0.69
N ALA A 77 -20.12 9.10 1.22
CA ALA A 77 -19.53 10.36 0.79
C ALA A 77 -19.07 10.29 -0.68
N LEU A 78 -18.36 9.22 -1.07
CA LEU A 78 -17.90 9.02 -2.45
C LEU A 78 -19.07 8.86 -3.42
N ARG A 79 -20.13 8.14 -3.03
CA ARG A 79 -21.36 8.03 -3.82
C ARG A 79 -22.04 9.38 -4.04
N ILE A 80 -22.17 10.19 -2.98
CA ILE A 80 -22.77 11.54 -3.07
C ILE A 80 -21.92 12.48 -3.93
N ALA A 81 -20.60 12.28 -3.94
CA ALA A 81 -19.67 13.01 -4.80
C ALA A 81 -19.70 12.55 -6.27
N GLY A 82 -20.59 11.62 -6.62
CA GLY A 82 -20.84 11.19 -8.00
C GLY A 82 -19.86 10.14 -8.53
N LEU A 83 -19.07 9.50 -7.67
CA LEU A 83 -18.29 8.35 -8.11
C LEU A 83 -19.21 7.15 -8.35
N SER A 84 -18.99 6.44 -9.45
CA SER A 84 -19.83 5.31 -9.87
C SER A 84 -19.36 3.99 -9.24
N GLU A 85 -20.31 3.10 -8.94
CA GLU A 85 -20.09 1.71 -8.56
C GLU A 85 -20.41 0.74 -9.71
N ASP A 86 -20.70 1.28 -10.91
CA ASP A 86 -21.02 0.48 -12.08
C ASP A 86 -19.82 -0.34 -12.53
N SER A 87 -20.09 -1.55 -13.02
CA SER A 87 -19.06 -2.48 -13.49
C SER A 87 -18.08 -1.82 -14.46
N CYS A 88 -16.79 -1.93 -14.14
CA CYS A 88 -15.72 -1.51 -15.02
C CYS A 88 -15.25 -2.66 -15.93
N TYR A 89 -14.46 -2.34 -16.95
CA TYR A 89 -13.80 -3.34 -17.79
C TYR A 89 -12.45 -3.75 -17.20
N PRO A 90 -12.09 -5.05 -17.22
CA PRO A 90 -10.79 -5.55 -16.77
C PRO A 90 -9.58 -4.93 -17.46
N GLU A 91 -9.80 -4.37 -18.65
CA GLU A 91 -8.80 -3.66 -19.44
C GLU A 91 -8.40 -2.32 -18.82
N TYR A 92 -9.21 -1.74 -17.92
CA TYR A 92 -9.01 -0.41 -17.31
C TYR A 92 -9.05 -0.40 -15.77
N CYS A 93 -9.47 -1.49 -15.13
CA CYS A 93 -9.51 -1.61 -13.68
C CYS A 93 -9.15 -3.04 -13.26
N HIS A 94 -8.13 -3.20 -12.41
CA HIS A 94 -7.77 -4.52 -11.88
C HIS A 94 -8.82 -5.11 -10.93
N TRP A 95 -9.71 -4.28 -10.39
CA TRP A 95 -10.81 -4.69 -9.52
C TRP A 95 -12.12 -4.97 -10.26
N ALA A 96 -12.14 -4.84 -11.60
CA ALA A 96 -13.32 -5.14 -12.42
C ALA A 96 -13.70 -6.63 -12.44
N ASN A 97 -12.72 -7.50 -12.23
CA ASN A 97 -12.95 -8.93 -12.03
C ASN A 97 -12.92 -9.26 -10.53
N GLY A 98 -13.28 -10.47 -10.12
CA GLY A 98 -13.13 -10.89 -8.74
C GLY A 98 -11.65 -11.06 -8.30
N PRO A 99 -11.38 -11.04 -6.98
CA PRO A 99 -10.04 -11.17 -6.41
C PRO A 99 -9.27 -12.40 -6.89
N GLU A 100 -9.98 -13.48 -7.21
CA GLU A 100 -9.46 -14.72 -7.75
C GLU A 100 -8.81 -14.56 -9.13
N SER A 101 -9.23 -13.57 -9.92
CA SER A 101 -8.64 -13.28 -11.24
C SER A 101 -7.31 -12.54 -11.15
N CYS A 102 -7.01 -11.95 -10.00
CA CYS A 102 -5.83 -11.13 -9.78
C CYS A 102 -4.57 -12.03 -9.74
N ARG A 103 -3.79 -12.02 -10.82
CA ARG A 103 -2.55 -12.81 -10.93
C ARG A 103 -1.39 -12.22 -10.14
N LEU A 104 -1.48 -10.93 -9.82
CA LEU A 104 -0.51 -10.18 -9.04
C LEU A 104 -1.13 -9.88 -7.67
N PRO A 105 -0.36 -9.84 -6.58
CA PRO A 105 -0.88 -9.55 -5.25
C PRO A 105 -1.09 -8.04 -5.04
N TYR A 106 -1.87 -7.43 -5.92
CA TYR A 106 -2.33 -6.06 -5.72
C TYR A 106 -3.16 -5.98 -4.45
N PRO A 107 -3.12 -4.83 -3.75
CA PRO A 107 -4.06 -4.56 -2.69
C PRO A 107 -5.51 -4.68 -3.20
N TRP A 108 -6.30 -5.55 -2.59
CA TRP A 108 -7.72 -5.73 -2.94
C TRP A 108 -8.60 -4.92 -1.99
N PRO A 109 -9.30 -3.88 -2.47
CA PRO A 109 -10.11 -3.04 -1.61
C PRO A 109 -11.37 -3.78 -1.15
N ALA A 110 -11.88 -3.42 0.02
CA ALA A 110 -13.15 -3.94 0.52
C ALA A 110 -14.34 -3.32 -0.23
N HIS A 111 -14.15 -2.15 -0.81
CA HIS A 111 -15.12 -1.49 -1.67
C HIS A 111 -14.37 -0.59 -2.66
N HIS A 112 -14.84 -0.48 -3.90
CA HIS A 112 -14.20 0.41 -4.87
C HIS A 112 -15.22 1.14 -5.72
N PHE A 113 -14.79 2.29 -6.23
CA PHE A 113 -15.55 3.16 -7.10
C PHE A 113 -14.78 3.44 -8.38
N HIS A 114 -15.45 4.07 -9.33
CA HIS A 114 -14.93 4.47 -10.61
C HIS A 114 -15.21 5.95 -10.85
N HIS A 115 -14.17 6.67 -11.26
CA HIS A 115 -14.34 7.93 -11.95
C HIS A 115 -14.13 7.69 -13.44
N TYR A 116 -15.19 7.91 -14.23
CA TYR A 116 -15.16 7.78 -15.68
C TYR A 116 -14.90 9.16 -16.30
N VAL A 117 -13.92 9.22 -17.19
CA VAL A 117 -13.58 10.41 -17.99
C VAL A 117 -13.87 10.10 -19.45
N ASP A 118 -14.63 10.98 -20.10
CA ASP A 118 -15.17 10.78 -21.45
C ASP A 118 -14.14 10.97 -22.58
N ASP A 119 -12.86 11.20 -22.29
CA ASP A 119 -11.95 11.86 -23.24
C ASP A 119 -10.66 11.13 -23.68
N VAL A 120 -10.60 9.78 -23.80
CA VAL A 120 -9.44 9.15 -24.48
C VAL A 120 -9.73 7.84 -25.26
N LYS A 121 -9.35 7.85 -26.56
CA LYS A 121 -9.22 6.80 -27.61
C LYS A 121 -10.14 5.55 -27.60
N TRP A 122 -10.71 5.29 -28.78
CA TRP A 122 -11.57 4.17 -29.16
C TRP A 122 -10.99 2.77 -28.87
N VAL A 123 -11.63 2.02 -27.98
CA VAL A 123 -11.54 0.55 -27.94
C VAL A 123 -12.96 -0.01 -27.92
N ARG A 124 -13.31 -0.85 -28.92
CA ARG A 124 -14.60 -1.57 -29.01
C ARG A 124 -15.88 -0.71 -28.93
N GLY A 125 -15.85 0.52 -29.43
CA GLY A 125 -17.05 1.33 -29.63
C GLY A 125 -17.56 2.10 -28.39
N LYS A 126 -16.81 2.13 -27.29
CA LYS A 126 -17.07 3.01 -26.13
C LYS A 126 -15.76 3.66 -25.65
N GLN A 127 -15.77 4.97 -25.46
CA GLN A 127 -14.64 5.77 -25.01
C GLN A 127 -14.81 6.04 -23.51
N ILE A 128 -14.22 5.20 -22.65
CA ILE A 128 -14.33 5.36 -21.20
C ILE A 128 -12.95 5.11 -20.59
N LYS A 129 -12.27 6.17 -20.14
CA LYS A 129 -11.12 6.03 -19.25
C LYS A 129 -11.63 5.89 -17.83
N CYS A 130 -11.21 4.85 -17.14
CA CYS A 130 -11.60 4.60 -15.75
C CYS A 130 -10.43 4.86 -14.81
N TYR A 131 -10.69 5.60 -13.74
CA TYR A 131 -9.77 5.78 -12.64
C TYR A 131 -10.37 5.15 -11.38
N PRO A 132 -9.88 3.98 -10.95
CA PRO A 132 -10.47 3.28 -9.84
C PRO A 132 -10.05 3.90 -8.50
N VAL A 133 -11.01 3.98 -7.57
CA VAL A 133 -10.79 4.43 -6.19
C VAL A 133 -11.11 3.29 -5.23
N GLY A 134 -10.13 2.78 -4.51
CA GLY A 134 -10.26 1.67 -3.58
C GLY A 134 -10.31 2.13 -2.13
N LEU A 135 -11.32 1.65 -1.40
CA LEU A 135 -11.43 1.79 0.05
C LEU A 135 -10.99 0.50 0.73
N TYR A 136 -10.03 0.62 1.64
CA TYR A 136 -9.41 -0.46 2.38
C TYR A 136 -9.77 -0.34 3.86
N ARG A 137 -10.11 -1.46 4.50
CA ARG A 137 -10.38 -1.50 5.94
C ARG A 137 -9.09 -1.41 6.76
N LYS A 138 -9.03 -0.53 7.76
CA LYS A 138 -7.88 -0.41 8.67
C LYS A 138 -7.54 -1.75 9.33
N SER A 139 -8.54 -2.41 9.90
CA SER A 139 -8.43 -3.74 10.53
C SER A 139 -7.83 -4.81 9.63
N GLN A 140 -7.91 -4.65 8.31
CA GLN A 140 -7.38 -5.60 7.35
C GLN A 140 -5.98 -5.22 6.87
N TRP A 141 -5.74 -3.94 6.58
CA TRP A 141 -4.54 -3.49 5.85
C TRP A 141 -3.47 -2.84 6.73
N LEU A 142 -3.87 -2.27 7.87
CA LEU A 142 -3.01 -1.52 8.80
C LEU A 142 -3.31 -1.93 10.26
N TRP A 143 -3.52 -3.22 10.53
CA TRP A 143 -4.02 -3.73 11.81
C TRP A 143 -3.09 -3.51 13.01
N LEU A 144 -1.79 -3.35 12.76
CA LEU A 144 -0.79 -3.06 13.80
C LEU A 144 -0.56 -1.55 14.03
N LEU A 145 -1.15 -0.69 13.20
CA LEU A 145 -1.00 0.76 13.36
C LEU A 145 -2.01 1.35 14.35
N PRO A 146 -1.67 2.49 14.97
CA PRO A 146 -2.62 3.25 15.77
C PRO A 146 -3.83 3.69 14.93
N ASP A 147 -4.83 4.24 15.58
CA ASP A 147 -6.00 4.77 14.89
C ASP A 147 -5.62 5.88 13.90
N LEU A 148 -6.34 5.88 12.78
CA LEU A 148 -6.06 6.82 11.70
C LEU A 148 -6.44 8.24 12.15
N PRO A 149 -5.67 9.26 11.75
CA PRO A 149 -5.90 10.61 12.23
C PRO A 149 -7.15 11.21 11.59
N LEU A 150 -8.04 11.74 12.43
CA LEU A 150 -9.21 12.48 11.99
C LEU A 150 -8.81 13.86 11.45
N ASP A 151 -8.00 14.59 12.20
CA ASP A 151 -7.45 15.88 11.81
C ASP A 151 -6.06 15.71 11.19
N PHE A 152 -5.42 16.80 10.78
CA PHE A 152 -4.07 16.72 10.24
C PHE A 152 -3.07 16.30 11.32
N PRO A 153 -2.15 15.36 11.03
CA PRO A 153 -1.13 14.97 11.99
C PRO A 153 -0.19 16.14 12.28
N GLU A 154 0.35 16.17 13.50
CA GLU A 154 1.39 17.12 13.89
C GLU A 154 2.66 16.91 13.03
N PRO A 155 3.47 17.96 12.78
CA PRO A 155 4.64 17.85 11.90
C PRO A 155 5.65 16.75 12.25
N ASN A 156 5.71 16.33 13.52
CA ASN A 156 6.63 15.29 14.00
C ASN A 156 5.89 14.04 14.50
N ASP A 157 4.66 13.81 14.05
CA ASP A 157 3.95 12.56 14.34
C ASP A 157 4.77 11.36 13.82
N PRO A 158 5.01 10.33 14.65
CA PRO A 158 5.88 9.20 14.27
C PRO A 158 5.22 8.25 13.26
N ASN A 159 3.89 8.29 13.13
CA ASN A 159 3.11 7.33 12.34
C ASN A 159 2.58 7.93 11.04
N PHE A 160 2.21 9.20 11.08
CA PHE A 160 1.52 9.88 10.00
C PHE A 160 2.23 11.17 9.61
N MET A 161 2.06 11.57 8.36
CA MET A 161 2.56 12.84 7.84
C MET A 161 1.61 13.37 6.76
N LEU A 162 1.86 14.57 6.27
CA LEU A 162 1.13 15.14 5.15
C LEU A 162 1.91 15.01 3.85
N SER A 163 1.22 14.90 2.72
CA SER A 163 1.82 14.99 1.38
C SER A 163 2.50 16.33 1.10
N THR A 164 2.21 17.35 1.90
CA THR A 164 2.79 18.69 1.85
C THR A 164 3.98 18.88 2.81
N ASP A 165 4.43 17.80 3.46
CA ASP A 165 5.58 17.85 4.36
C ASP A 165 6.86 18.24 3.61
N ARG A 166 7.54 19.28 4.09
CA ARG A 166 8.72 19.87 3.44
C ARG A 166 9.95 18.97 3.45
N ARG A 167 9.91 17.87 4.23
CA ARG A 167 10.96 16.84 4.25
C ARG A 167 10.82 15.84 3.11
N LEU A 168 9.66 15.80 2.44
CA LEU A 168 9.49 15.00 1.23
C LEU A 168 10.21 15.68 0.06
N PRO A 169 10.87 14.91 -0.83
CA PRO A 169 11.33 15.45 -2.09
C PRO A 169 10.16 15.95 -2.93
N ASP A 170 10.41 16.95 -3.76
CA ASP A 170 9.42 17.56 -4.66
C ASP A 170 8.24 18.25 -3.96
N TRP A 171 8.35 18.57 -2.66
CA TRP A 171 7.29 19.24 -1.90
C TRP A 171 6.93 20.63 -2.48
N ASP A 172 7.88 21.27 -3.15
CA ASP A 172 7.80 22.60 -3.77
C ASP A 172 7.67 22.56 -5.30
N VAL A 173 7.55 21.37 -5.90
CA VAL A 173 7.39 21.21 -7.35
C VAL A 173 5.92 21.40 -7.74
N GLU A 174 5.68 22.21 -8.78
CA GLU A 174 4.34 22.45 -9.32
C GLU A 174 3.69 21.14 -9.77
N GLY A 175 2.43 20.92 -9.38
CA GLY A 175 1.71 19.67 -9.65
C GLY A 175 2.04 18.54 -8.68
N PHE A 176 2.83 18.84 -7.63
CA PHE A 176 3.15 17.95 -6.51
C PHE A 176 2.93 18.68 -5.18
N GLY A 177 3.17 17.97 -4.08
CA GLY A 177 3.34 18.55 -2.74
C GLY A 177 2.26 19.58 -2.39
N ASN A 178 2.71 20.83 -2.21
CA ASN A 178 1.89 21.98 -1.78
C ASN A 178 0.90 22.51 -2.83
N SER A 179 0.87 21.97 -4.06
CA SER A 179 -0.02 22.40 -5.13
C SER A 179 -1.49 22.05 -4.87
N PHE A 180 -1.75 21.11 -3.95
CA PHE A 180 -3.09 20.57 -3.72
C PHE A 180 -3.46 20.48 -2.23
N HIS A 181 -4.70 20.07 -1.96
CA HIS A 181 -5.14 19.78 -0.60
C HIS A 181 -4.26 18.69 0.05
N PRO A 182 -3.77 18.86 1.29
CA PRO A 182 -2.91 17.87 1.93
C PRO A 182 -3.56 16.50 2.06
N ILE A 183 -2.81 15.45 1.70
CA ILE A 183 -3.21 14.06 1.85
C ILE A 183 -2.49 13.48 3.07
N LYS A 184 -3.22 12.80 3.95
CA LYS A 184 -2.64 12.05 5.07
C LYS A 184 -1.91 10.82 4.55
N LEU A 185 -0.63 10.70 4.88
CA LEU A 185 0.24 9.60 4.52
C LEU A 185 0.69 8.87 5.79
N LEU A 186 1.15 7.64 5.65
CA LEU A 186 2.02 7.06 6.67
C LEU A 186 3.42 7.69 6.58
N THR A 187 4.16 7.74 7.67
CA THR A 187 5.60 7.97 7.58
C THR A 187 6.27 6.84 6.78
N PRO A 188 7.40 7.08 6.09
CA PRO A 188 8.06 6.04 5.29
C PRO A 188 8.35 4.78 6.09
N VAL A 189 8.74 4.96 7.36
CA VAL A 189 8.97 3.87 8.31
C VAL A 189 7.73 3.02 8.51
N ARG A 190 6.58 3.63 8.86
CA ARG A 190 5.33 2.88 9.07
C ARG A 190 4.78 2.27 7.79
N TRP A 191 5.00 2.91 6.64
CA TRP A 191 4.63 2.37 5.34
C TRP A 191 5.40 1.09 5.01
N ILE A 192 6.72 1.09 5.18
CA ILE A 192 7.59 -0.09 4.99
C ILE A 192 7.16 -1.23 5.92
N GLU A 193 6.99 -0.95 7.21
CA GLU A 193 6.54 -1.96 8.17
C GLU A 193 5.19 -2.54 7.77
N SER A 194 4.25 -1.71 7.31
CA SER A 194 2.93 -2.15 6.86
C SER A 194 3.00 -3.05 5.62
N LEU A 195 3.89 -2.76 4.66
CA LEU A 195 4.12 -3.62 3.50
C LEU A 195 4.74 -4.97 3.89
N ILE A 196 5.65 -4.98 4.87
CA ILE A 196 6.20 -6.22 5.43
C ILE A 196 5.12 -7.02 6.14
N CYS A 197 4.30 -6.38 6.98
CA CYS A 197 3.16 -7.04 7.65
C CYS A 197 2.25 -7.72 6.63
N GLN A 198 1.90 -7.00 5.56
CA GLN A 198 1.12 -7.52 4.46
C GLN A 198 1.82 -8.72 3.79
N THR A 199 3.12 -8.62 3.50
CA THR A 199 3.89 -9.73 2.93
C THR A 199 3.77 -10.98 3.80
N ILE A 200 3.92 -10.84 5.11
CA ILE A 200 3.80 -11.93 6.09
C ILE A 200 2.39 -12.53 6.04
N ARG A 201 1.34 -11.70 6.16
CA ARG A 201 -0.06 -12.15 6.10
C ARG A 201 -0.35 -13.01 4.87
N ASP A 202 0.15 -12.60 3.72
CA ASP A 202 -0.16 -13.22 2.44
C ASP A 202 0.81 -14.35 2.04
N LEU A 203 1.67 -14.80 2.94
CA LEU A 203 2.50 -15.98 2.71
C LEU A 203 1.69 -17.26 2.50
N SER A 204 0.46 -17.33 3.04
CA SER A 204 -0.43 -18.48 2.88
C SER A 204 -1.33 -18.41 1.65
N LEU A 205 -1.24 -17.36 0.82
CA LEU A 205 -2.03 -17.26 -0.41
C LEU A 205 -1.80 -18.43 -1.36
N GLU A 206 -2.87 -18.85 -2.03
CA GLU A 206 -2.80 -19.89 -3.05
C GLU A 206 -2.14 -19.39 -4.35
N GLY A 207 -1.45 -20.30 -5.05
CA GLY A 207 -0.72 -19.99 -6.27
C GLY A 207 0.61 -19.26 -6.05
N ASN A 208 1.06 -18.48 -7.04
CA ASN A 208 2.32 -17.72 -7.00
C ASN A 208 2.12 -16.27 -6.50
N ARG A 209 1.03 -16.02 -5.75
CA ARG A 209 0.59 -14.67 -5.35
C ARG A 209 1.39 -14.09 -4.18
N GLY A 210 2.09 -14.90 -3.38
CA GLY A 210 2.83 -14.42 -2.20
C GLY A 210 4.09 -13.58 -2.48
N ARG A 211 4.50 -13.38 -3.74
CA ARG A 211 5.81 -12.76 -4.04
C ARG A 211 5.83 -11.23 -4.13
N ALA A 212 4.79 -10.51 -4.56
CA ALA A 212 5.04 -9.17 -5.13
C ALA A 212 5.09 -7.96 -4.18
N ARG A 213 5.12 -8.13 -2.85
CA ARG A 213 5.05 -6.98 -1.90
C ARG A 213 6.39 -6.46 -1.38
N HIS A 214 7.51 -7.13 -1.66
CA HIS A 214 8.85 -6.60 -1.36
C HIS A 214 9.33 -5.58 -2.40
N ILE A 215 8.79 -5.62 -3.62
CA ILE A 215 9.21 -4.75 -4.73
C ILE A 215 9.13 -3.26 -4.33
N PRO A 216 8.03 -2.75 -3.76
CA PRO A 216 7.97 -1.35 -3.33
C PRO A 216 9.01 -0.96 -2.26
N VAL A 217 9.40 -1.90 -1.39
CA VAL A 217 10.41 -1.67 -0.34
C VAL A 217 11.81 -1.59 -0.95
N GLU A 218 12.12 -2.46 -1.90
CA GLU A 218 13.37 -2.44 -2.66
C GLU A 218 13.49 -1.16 -3.49
N GLU A 219 12.44 -0.77 -4.20
CA GLU A 219 12.42 0.46 -4.99
C GLU A 219 12.55 1.71 -4.12
N PHE A 220 11.85 1.77 -2.98
CA PHE A 220 12.05 2.82 -1.98
C PHE A 220 13.51 2.88 -1.53
N HIS A 221 14.14 1.74 -1.23
CA HIS A 221 15.54 1.70 -0.80
C HIS A 221 16.48 2.26 -1.85
N GLN A 222 16.29 1.85 -3.11
CA GLN A 222 17.14 2.25 -4.22
C GLN A 222 16.96 3.73 -4.59
N ARG A 223 15.72 4.23 -4.53
CA ARG A 223 15.37 5.55 -5.08
C ARG A 223 15.27 6.63 -4.01
N LEU A 224 14.57 6.38 -2.90
CA LEU A 224 14.17 7.44 -1.96
C LEU A 224 14.93 7.43 -0.63
N ALA A 225 15.29 6.26 -0.10
CA ALA A 225 15.79 6.12 1.28
C ALA A 225 16.96 7.04 1.63
N ARG A 226 17.90 7.28 0.70
CA ARG A 226 19.09 8.13 0.92
C ARG A 226 18.83 9.62 0.73
N GLN A 227 17.67 9.99 0.16
CA GLN A 227 17.30 11.38 -0.09
C GLN A 227 16.50 11.97 1.07
N LEU A 228 15.91 11.14 1.92
CA LEU A 228 15.14 11.57 3.06
C LEU A 228 16.05 11.98 4.23
N PRO A 229 15.64 12.98 5.02
CA PRO A 229 16.40 13.33 6.20
C PRO A 229 16.25 12.23 7.28
N PRO A 230 17.24 12.06 8.18
CA PRO A 230 17.27 10.97 9.15
C PRO A 230 16.05 10.89 10.08
N GLU A 231 15.43 12.03 10.40
CA GLU A 231 14.20 12.10 11.18
C GLU A 231 12.98 11.52 10.47
N LEU A 232 12.99 11.47 9.14
CA LEU A 232 11.91 10.89 8.34
C LEU A 232 12.20 9.44 7.95
N PHE A 233 13.48 9.12 7.70
CA PHE A 233 13.92 7.75 7.49
C PHE A 233 15.36 7.52 7.95
N HIS A 234 15.51 6.58 8.88
CA HIS A 234 16.77 5.96 9.24
C HIS A 234 16.49 4.50 9.62
N LEU A 235 17.45 3.60 9.44
CA LEU A 235 17.28 2.18 9.78
C LEU A 235 16.89 1.98 11.24
N ASP A 236 17.35 2.85 12.13
CA ASP A 236 17.03 2.78 13.56
C ASP A 236 15.60 3.17 13.92
N LEU A 237 14.88 3.81 13.00
CA LEU A 237 13.45 4.10 13.17
C LEU A 237 12.57 2.87 12.90
N LEU A 238 13.06 1.90 12.12
CA LEU A 238 12.37 0.63 11.93
C LEU A 238 12.46 -0.20 13.21
N GLN A 239 11.31 -0.69 13.68
CA GLN A 239 11.26 -1.58 14.83
C GLN A 239 11.71 -2.99 14.45
N GLN A 240 12.16 -3.76 15.43
CA GLN A 240 12.25 -5.21 15.22
C GLN A 240 10.85 -5.84 15.22
N PRO A 241 10.58 -6.86 14.40
CA PRO A 241 11.53 -7.55 13.50
C PRO A 241 11.72 -6.86 12.13
N PHE A 242 11.00 -5.79 11.84
CA PHE A 242 10.95 -5.16 10.51
C PHE A 242 12.30 -4.64 10.02
N ARG A 243 13.15 -4.12 10.93
CA ARG A 243 14.52 -3.69 10.58
C ARG A 243 15.35 -4.83 10.00
N THR A 244 15.29 -6.02 10.61
CA THR A 244 15.97 -7.21 10.11
C THR A 244 15.46 -7.61 8.74
N ILE A 245 14.13 -7.64 8.55
CA ILE A 245 13.51 -7.95 7.26
C ILE A 245 13.94 -6.92 6.19
N TYR A 246 13.88 -5.62 6.51
CA TYR A 246 14.27 -4.57 5.58
C TYR A 246 15.73 -4.72 5.12
N LYS A 247 16.66 -4.98 6.05
CA LYS A 247 18.07 -5.25 5.71
C LYS A 247 18.16 -6.43 4.75
N LEU A 248 17.55 -7.56 5.09
CA LEU A 248 17.58 -8.76 4.24
C LEU A 248 16.99 -8.55 2.85
N SER A 249 15.92 -7.75 2.74
CA SER A 249 15.28 -7.41 1.46
C SER A 249 16.11 -6.46 0.59
N THR A 250 17.07 -5.72 1.15
CA THR A 250 17.75 -4.61 0.44
C THR A 250 19.24 -4.83 0.20
N VAL A 251 19.84 -5.89 0.77
CA VAL A 251 21.29 -6.18 0.66
C VAL A 251 21.72 -6.60 -0.76
N GLY A 252 20.79 -6.91 -1.68
CA GLY A 252 21.11 -7.23 -3.08
C GLY A 252 21.86 -8.56 -3.29
N ASP A 253 22.08 -9.33 -2.23
CA ASP A 253 22.72 -10.65 -2.26
C ASP A 253 21.67 -11.76 -2.36
N PHE A 254 21.65 -12.45 -3.50
CA PHE A 254 20.78 -13.59 -3.75
C PHE A 254 20.97 -14.74 -2.73
N GLY A 255 22.15 -14.84 -2.10
CA GLY A 255 22.46 -15.82 -1.05
C GLY A 255 21.69 -15.61 0.26
N MET A 256 21.17 -14.41 0.50
CA MET A 256 20.43 -14.07 1.73
C MET A 256 18.91 -14.32 1.62
N TYR A 257 18.40 -14.63 0.42
CA TYR A 257 16.97 -14.91 0.22
C TYR A 257 16.45 -16.06 1.09
N PRO A 258 17.18 -17.18 1.28
CA PRO A 258 16.70 -18.23 2.18
C PRO A 258 16.49 -17.77 3.62
N LEU A 259 17.39 -16.93 4.13
CA LEU A 259 17.26 -16.39 5.47
C LEU A 259 16.06 -15.42 5.57
N LEU A 260 15.84 -14.58 4.55
CA LEU A 260 14.66 -13.72 4.47
C LEU A 260 13.36 -14.53 4.58
N TRP A 261 13.21 -15.57 3.78
CA TRP A 261 11.99 -16.40 3.80
C TRP A 261 11.82 -17.14 5.12
N LEU A 262 12.90 -17.66 5.72
CA LEU A 262 12.84 -18.28 7.05
C LEU A 262 12.42 -17.29 8.13
N CYS A 263 12.90 -16.05 8.07
CA CYS A 263 12.49 -14.97 8.96
C CYS A 263 11.01 -14.61 8.79
N LEU A 264 10.54 -14.42 7.55
CA LEU A 264 9.13 -14.14 7.26
C LEU A 264 8.21 -15.29 7.72
N ASP A 265 8.60 -16.54 7.44
CA ASP A 265 7.87 -17.73 7.86
C ASP A 265 7.78 -17.85 9.38
N ARG A 266 8.84 -17.47 10.09
CA ARG A 266 8.85 -17.52 11.55
C ARG A 266 7.90 -16.49 12.15
N ILE A 267 7.86 -15.26 11.62
CA ILE A 267 6.91 -14.23 12.09
C ILE A 267 5.48 -14.68 11.78
N TRP A 268 5.24 -15.26 10.60
CA TRP A 268 3.93 -15.81 10.24
C TRP A 268 3.45 -16.87 11.22
N GLU A 269 4.32 -17.83 11.59
CA GLU A 269 4.00 -18.84 12.61
C GLU A 269 3.63 -18.17 13.95
N GLU A 270 4.44 -17.22 14.43
CA GLU A 270 4.22 -16.53 15.71
C GLU A 270 2.89 -15.74 15.71
N TRP A 271 2.57 -15.04 14.63
CA TRP A 271 1.33 -14.27 14.54
C TRP A 271 0.09 -15.14 14.39
N GLN A 272 0.20 -16.27 13.70
CA GLN A 272 -0.84 -17.29 13.60
C GLN A 272 -1.10 -17.96 14.96
N GLU A 273 -0.03 -18.34 15.68
CA GLU A 273 -0.13 -18.91 17.05
C GLU A 273 -0.79 -17.91 18.02
N ALA A 274 -0.49 -16.61 17.88
CA ALA A 274 -1.07 -15.56 18.72
C ALA A 274 -2.49 -15.13 18.31
N GLY A 275 -3.00 -15.53 17.14
CA GLY A 275 -4.28 -15.05 16.62
C GLY A 275 -4.32 -13.54 16.35
N SER A 276 -3.16 -12.93 16.09
CA SER A 276 -2.97 -11.46 16.02
C SER A 276 -3.03 -10.89 14.60
N MET A 277 -3.10 -11.77 13.60
CA MET A 277 -3.04 -11.41 12.19
C MET A 277 -4.39 -11.69 11.52
N PRO A 278 -4.96 -10.73 10.78
CA PRO A 278 -6.21 -10.93 10.07
C PRO A 278 -6.02 -11.93 8.92
N ASP A 279 -7.11 -12.61 8.55
CA ASP A 279 -7.11 -13.51 7.40
C ASP A 279 -6.78 -12.75 6.11
N PRO A 280 -6.04 -13.35 5.16
CA PRO A 280 -5.84 -12.76 3.85
C PRO A 280 -7.16 -12.49 3.11
N VAL A 281 -7.21 -11.38 2.36
CA VAL A 281 -8.38 -11.03 1.53
C VAL A 281 -8.55 -11.98 0.34
N LEU A 282 -7.43 -12.52 -0.16
CA LEU A 282 -7.41 -13.47 -1.28
C LEU A 282 -7.44 -14.91 -0.75
N PRO A 283 -7.87 -15.89 -1.55
CA PRO A 283 -7.86 -17.30 -1.16
C PRO A 283 -6.50 -17.78 -0.64
N PHE A 284 -6.51 -18.44 0.51
CA PHE A 284 -5.32 -18.86 1.24
C PHE A 284 -5.47 -20.27 1.82
N ASN A 285 -4.34 -20.91 2.12
CA ASN A 285 -4.29 -22.29 2.58
C ASN A 285 -3.17 -22.51 3.60
N ASP A 286 -3.51 -22.35 4.88
CA ASP A 286 -2.55 -22.44 5.98
C ASP A 286 -1.95 -23.84 6.13
N LYS A 287 -2.70 -24.91 5.81
CA LYS A 287 -2.18 -26.28 5.85
C LYS A 287 -1.06 -26.46 4.83
N THR A 288 -1.27 -25.98 3.61
CA THR A 288 -0.26 -26.01 2.55
C THR A 288 0.93 -25.13 2.92
N LYS A 289 0.70 -23.96 3.52
CA LYS A 289 1.77 -23.09 4.00
C LYS A 289 2.61 -23.77 5.07
N LYS A 290 2.01 -24.32 6.13
CA LYS A 290 2.71 -25.03 7.22
C LYS A 290 3.61 -26.15 6.68
N ARG A 291 3.08 -26.97 5.76
CA ARG A 291 3.87 -28.02 5.09
C ARG A 291 5.09 -27.45 4.35
N ARG A 292 4.92 -26.37 3.58
CA ARG A 292 6.03 -25.72 2.86
C ARG A 292 7.10 -25.16 3.80
N ILE A 293 6.71 -24.61 4.96
CA ILE A 293 7.67 -24.13 5.96
C ILE A 293 8.54 -25.28 6.49
N GLU A 294 7.93 -26.42 6.80
CA GLU A 294 8.65 -27.61 7.29
C GLU A 294 9.63 -28.17 6.25
N GLU A 295 9.18 -28.28 5.00
CA GLU A 295 10.01 -28.70 3.86
C GLU A 295 11.20 -27.73 3.68
N TYR A 296 10.94 -26.42 3.66
CA TYR A 296 11.97 -25.39 3.44
C TYR A 296 13.00 -25.33 4.58
N ARG A 297 12.55 -25.40 5.83
CA ARG A 297 13.43 -25.40 7.00
C ARG A 297 14.38 -26.61 6.99
N SER A 298 13.87 -27.78 6.61
CA SER A 298 14.65 -29.02 6.52
C SER A 298 15.77 -28.92 5.47
N GLN A 299 15.53 -28.19 4.37
CA GLN A 299 16.51 -27.98 3.31
C GLN A 299 17.64 -27.00 3.70
N HIS A 300 17.34 -25.98 4.51
CA HIS A 300 18.27 -24.88 4.79
C HIS A 300 18.92 -24.93 6.18
N GLY A 301 18.54 -25.86 7.05
CA GLY A 301 19.29 -26.16 8.29
C GLY A 301 19.22 -25.11 9.40
N PHE A 302 18.27 -24.16 9.35
CA PHE A 302 18.07 -23.18 10.41
C PHE A 302 17.08 -23.69 11.47
N SER A 303 17.48 -23.61 12.75
CA SER A 303 16.56 -23.89 13.86
C SER A 303 15.61 -22.72 14.09
N ARG A 304 14.38 -22.99 14.55
CA ARG A 304 13.40 -21.95 14.92
C ARG A 304 14.00 -20.95 15.92
N ASN A 305 14.69 -21.45 16.93
CA ASN A 305 15.28 -20.62 17.99
C ASN A 305 16.30 -19.62 17.44
N LYS A 306 17.17 -20.06 16.53
CA LYS A 306 18.18 -19.19 15.92
C LYS A 306 17.53 -18.08 15.10
N VAL A 307 16.49 -18.41 14.32
CA VAL A 307 15.75 -17.40 13.53
C VAL A 307 15.02 -16.41 14.44
N SER A 308 14.32 -16.89 15.49
CA SER A 308 13.66 -15.99 16.44
C SER A 308 14.65 -15.10 17.21
N GLU A 309 15.86 -15.57 17.50
CA GLU A 309 16.91 -14.75 18.12
C GLU A 309 17.37 -13.62 17.18
N MET A 310 17.63 -13.92 15.91
CA MET A 310 17.96 -12.92 14.88
C MET A 310 16.85 -11.89 14.69
N LEU A 311 15.59 -12.32 14.72
CA LEU A 311 14.43 -11.43 14.61
C LEU A 311 14.33 -10.45 15.80
N ARG A 312 14.69 -10.89 17.01
CA ARG A 312 14.64 -10.06 18.22
C ARG A 312 15.84 -9.14 18.35
N ASN A 313 17.03 -9.65 18.10
CA ASN A 313 18.29 -8.95 18.38
C ASN A 313 18.85 -8.21 17.16
N GLY A 314 18.38 -8.55 15.96
CA GLY A 314 19.01 -8.15 14.70
C GLY A 314 19.96 -9.21 14.14
N ILE A 315 20.33 -9.02 12.87
CA ILE A 315 21.43 -9.72 12.20
C ILE A 315 22.67 -8.83 12.24
#